data_AF-A0A252EBS2-F1
#
_entry.id   AF-A0A252EBS2-F1
#
_cell.length_a   1.000
_cell.length_b   1.000
_cell.length_c   1.000
_cell.angle_alpha   90.00
_cell.angle_beta   90.00
_cell.angle_gamma   90.00
#
_symmetry.space_group_name_H-M   'P 1'
#
loop_
_entity.id
_entity.type
_entity.pdbx_description
1 polymer ?
#
loop_
_entity_poly.entity_id
_entity_poly.type
_entity_poly.pdbx_seq_one_letter_code
_entity_poly.pdbx_strand_id
1 'polypeptide(L)'
;MSRKKRKSSVLEKVESRAAGLKLIDPTLKLDDDYSLAKMLESMERLRNKLEVHNNALSLADSSLTEVEEMEKNLTKLSQKMVMLIAIKYGKDSPQYETAGGVRDSDRVRKMRSSRLKNVAQQALDNSKSANFSE
;
A
#
# COMPACT_ATOMS: atom_id res chain seq x y z
N MET A 1 4.07 1.61 1.24
CA MET A 1 5.08 1.88 2.30
C MET A 1 5.80 0.58 2.57
N SER A 2 7.13 0.58 2.58
CA SER A 2 7.91 -0.63 2.87
C SER A 2 7.59 -1.16 4.26
N ARG A 3 7.43 -2.47 4.37
CA ARG A 3 7.13 -3.13 5.63
C ARG A 3 8.36 -3.05 6.53
N LYS A 4 8.18 -2.81 7.83
CA LYS A 4 9.30 -2.72 8.77
C LYS A 4 9.91 -4.11 9.01
N LYS A 5 11.23 -4.22 8.83
CA LYS A 5 11.98 -5.43 9.18
C LYS A 5 11.88 -5.73 10.69
N ARG A 6 11.79 -7.01 11.04
CA ARG A 6 11.69 -7.48 12.44
C ARG A 6 13.06 -7.44 13.11
N LYS A 7 13.10 -6.82 14.30
CA LYS A 7 14.22 -6.90 15.26
C LYS A 7 13.82 -7.78 16.45
N SER A 8 14.79 -8.38 17.13
CA SER A 8 14.54 -9.24 18.29
C SER A 8 15.33 -8.75 19.51
N SER A 9 14.63 -8.19 20.50
CA SER A 9 15.22 -7.84 21.79
C SER A 9 15.54 -9.07 22.65
N VAL A 10 14.93 -10.21 22.35
CA VAL A 10 15.24 -11.49 23.01
C VAL A 10 16.66 -11.92 22.64
N LEU A 11 17.05 -11.75 21.37
CA LEU A 11 18.38 -12.11 20.88
C LEU A 11 19.46 -11.34 21.63
N GLU A 12 19.31 -10.03 21.75
CA GLU A 12 20.23 -9.15 22.50
C GLU A 12 20.38 -9.58 23.96
N LYS A 13 19.25 -9.89 24.63
CA LYS A 13 19.28 -10.40 26.01
C LYS A 13 19.98 -11.75 26.14
N VAL A 14 19.78 -12.65 25.18
CA VAL A 14 20.42 -13.98 25.19
C VAL A 14 21.92 -13.85 24.91
N GLU A 15 22.34 -12.96 24.01
CA GLU A 15 23.75 -12.66 23.74
C GLU A 15 24.48 -12.17 25.00
N SER A 16 23.89 -11.21 25.72
CA SER A 16 24.49 -10.71 26.97
C SER A 16 24.62 -11.82 28.03
N ARG A 17 23.61 -12.70 28.13
CA ARG A 17 23.67 -13.86 29.05
C ARG A 17 24.72 -14.88 28.61
N ALA A 18 24.81 -15.17 27.31
CA ALA A 18 25.82 -16.08 26.76
C ALA A 18 27.24 -15.58 27.03
N ALA A 19 27.48 -14.28 26.89
CA ALA A 19 28.76 -13.67 27.23
C ALA A 19 29.09 -13.83 28.73
N GLY A 20 28.12 -13.56 29.61
CA GLY A 20 28.29 -13.77 31.05
C GLY A 20 28.58 -15.23 31.42
N LEU A 21 27.85 -16.18 30.86
CA LEU A 21 28.07 -17.61 31.10
C LEU A 21 29.44 -18.08 30.60
N LYS A 22 29.88 -17.58 29.43
CA LYS A 22 31.18 -17.90 28.85
C LYS A 22 32.35 -17.40 29.70
N LEU A 23 32.18 -16.29 30.43
CA LEU A 23 33.18 -15.78 31.37
C LEU A 23 33.30 -16.65 32.63
N ILE A 24 32.20 -17.26 33.06
CA ILE A 24 32.16 -18.13 34.24
C ILE A 24 32.78 -19.50 33.89
N ASP A 25 32.26 -20.14 32.86
CA ASP A 25 32.73 -21.43 32.37
C ASP A 25 32.48 -21.54 30.84
N PRO A 26 33.54 -21.49 30.01
CA PRO A 26 33.43 -21.62 28.56
C PRO A 26 32.85 -22.96 28.08
N THR A 27 32.89 -23.98 28.94
CA THR A 27 32.46 -25.35 28.66
C THR A 27 31.22 -25.76 29.43
N LEU A 28 30.48 -24.79 29.98
CA LEU A 28 29.30 -25.03 30.82
C LEU A 28 28.32 -26.00 30.17
N LYS A 29 28.22 -27.19 30.77
CA LYS A 29 27.28 -28.26 30.45
C LYS A 29 26.66 -28.75 31.75
N LEU A 30 25.39 -28.43 31.95
CA LEU A 30 24.61 -28.88 33.11
C LEU A 30 23.90 -30.20 32.78
N ASP A 31 23.41 -30.31 31.55
CA ASP A 31 22.74 -31.49 31.00
C ASP A 31 22.86 -31.48 29.47
N ASP A 32 22.41 -32.55 28.81
CA ASP A 32 22.40 -32.63 27.35
C ASP A 32 21.60 -31.49 26.73
N ASP A 33 20.46 -31.09 27.33
CA ASP A 33 19.60 -29.98 26.88
C ASP A 33 20.03 -28.59 27.37
N TYR A 34 20.77 -28.54 28.48
CA TYR A 34 21.16 -27.30 29.13
C TYR A 34 22.67 -27.11 29.04
N SER A 35 23.12 -26.65 27.87
CA SER A 35 24.51 -26.32 27.61
C SER A 35 24.67 -24.96 26.94
N LEU A 36 25.82 -24.32 27.15
CA LEU A 36 26.19 -23.09 26.46
C LEU A 36 26.19 -23.30 24.93
N ALA A 37 26.61 -24.48 24.47
CA ALA A 37 26.61 -24.85 23.05
C ALA A 37 25.19 -24.85 22.45
N LYS A 38 24.22 -25.50 23.10
CA LYS A 38 22.82 -25.49 22.64
C LYS A 38 22.22 -24.08 22.64
N MET A 39 22.56 -23.26 23.64
CA MET A 39 22.12 -21.87 23.66
C MET A 39 22.67 -21.08 22.46
N LEU A 40 23.95 -21.19 22.15
CA LEU A 40 24.57 -20.54 20.99
C LEU A 40 23.97 -21.05 19.67
N GLU A 41 23.75 -22.35 19.54
CA GLU A 41 23.10 -22.94 18.37
C GLU A 41 21.67 -22.40 18.19
N SER A 42 20.88 -22.33 19.27
CA SER A 42 19.52 -21.79 19.22
C SER A 42 19.50 -20.30 18.84
N MET A 43 20.50 -19.55 19.29
CA MET A 43 20.70 -18.13 18.96
C MET A 43 21.02 -17.94 17.47
N GLU A 44 21.91 -18.76 16.90
CA GLU A 44 22.22 -18.74 15.47
C GLU A 44 21.01 -19.15 14.61
N ARG A 45 20.28 -20.20 15.02
CA ARG A 45 19.03 -20.60 14.35
C ARG A 45 18.02 -19.46 14.31
N LEU A 46 17.86 -18.72 15.41
CA LEU A 46 16.97 -17.56 15.47
C LEU A 46 17.44 -16.42 14.56
N ARG A 47 18.75 -16.12 14.54
CA ARG A 47 19.33 -15.10 13.64
C ARG A 47 19.07 -15.43 12.18
N ASN A 48 19.37 -16.65 11.76
CA ASN A 48 19.16 -17.11 10.39
C ASN A 48 17.68 -17.01 10.01
N LYS A 49 16.77 -17.41 10.90
CA LYS A 49 15.33 -17.33 10.61
C LYS A 49 14.82 -15.90 10.52
N LEU A 50 15.33 -14.98 11.34
CA LEU A 50 15.02 -13.55 11.27
C LEU A 50 15.52 -12.94 9.96
N GLU A 51 16.71 -13.31 9.51
CA GLU A 51 17.26 -12.86 8.25
C GLU A 51 16.41 -13.33 7.06
N VAL A 52 16.11 -14.63 7.00
CA VAL A 52 15.23 -15.21 5.97
C VAL A 52 13.87 -14.50 5.94
N HIS A 53 13.27 -14.25 7.10
CA HIS A 53 12.00 -13.53 7.19
C HIS A 53 12.10 -12.10 6.66
N ASN A 54 13.14 -11.36 7.06
CA ASN A 54 13.34 -9.98 6.63
C ASN A 54 13.67 -9.89 5.13
N ASN A 55 14.37 -10.87 4.57
CA ASN A 55 14.65 -10.95 3.14
C ASN A 55 13.38 -11.26 2.33
N ALA A 56 12.57 -12.21 2.80
CA ALA A 56 11.26 -12.50 2.18
C ALA A 56 10.35 -11.26 2.18
N LEU A 57 10.38 -10.48 3.26
CA LEU A 57 9.63 -9.24 3.38
C LEU A 57 10.11 -8.18 2.37
N SER A 58 11.43 -8.04 2.19
CA SER A 58 12.01 -7.15 1.17
C SER A 58 11.67 -7.60 -0.26
N LEU A 59 11.68 -8.91 -0.53
CA LEU A 59 11.29 -9.44 -1.84
C LEU A 59 9.80 -9.15 -2.13
N ALA A 60 8.93 -9.35 -1.15
CA ALA A 60 7.51 -9.05 -1.29
C ALA A 60 7.25 -7.55 -1.56
N ASP A 61 7.98 -6.66 -0.89
CA ASP A 61 7.88 -5.21 -1.12
C ASP A 61 8.37 -4.81 -2.52
N SER A 62 9.43 -5.46 -3.03
CA SER A 62 9.92 -5.26 -4.40
C SER A 62 8.87 -5.70 -5.43
N SER A 63 8.36 -6.92 -5.28
CA SER A 63 7.33 -7.47 -6.15
C SER A 63 6.07 -6.60 -6.18
N LEU A 64 5.64 -6.06 -5.03
CA LEU A 64 4.49 -5.16 -4.98
C LEU A 64 4.76 -3.87 -5.75
N THR A 65 5.97 -3.32 -5.64
CA THR A 65 6.37 -2.09 -6.35
C THR A 65 6.32 -2.29 -7.86
N GLU A 66 6.81 -3.44 -8.35
CA GLU A 66 6.75 -3.82 -9.76
C GLU A 66 5.31 -3.95 -10.26
N VAL A 67 4.43 -4.57 -9.47
CA VAL A 67 2.99 -4.67 -9.80
C VAL A 67 2.36 -3.28 -9.90
N GLU A 68 2.58 -2.41 -8.91
CA GLU A 68 2.04 -1.04 -8.92
C GLU A 68 2.55 -0.24 -10.14
N GLU A 69 3.79 -0.44 -10.56
CA GLU A 69 4.33 0.20 -11.75
C GLU A 69 3.69 -0.33 -13.05
N MET A 70 3.53 -1.66 -13.16
CA MET A 70 2.83 -2.28 -14.28
C MET A 70 1.37 -1.81 -14.37
N GLU A 71 0.66 -1.71 -13.25
CA GLU A 71 -0.71 -1.20 -13.20
C GLU A 71 -0.80 0.26 -13.65
N LYS A 72 0.14 1.10 -13.21
CA LYS A 72 0.23 2.51 -13.67
C LYS A 72 0.47 2.59 -15.17
N ASN A 73 1.37 1.77 -15.69
CA ASN A 73 1.70 1.75 -17.12
C ASN A 73 0.52 1.25 -17.95
N LEU A 74 -0.16 0.19 -17.51
CA LEU A 74 -1.34 -0.35 -18.15
C LEU A 74 -2.50 0.66 -18.16
N THR A 75 -2.70 1.38 -17.06
CA THR A 75 -3.71 2.45 -16.95
C THR A 75 -3.42 3.59 -17.94
N LYS A 76 -2.16 4.01 -18.07
CA LYS A 76 -1.78 5.03 -19.06
C LYS A 76 -2.01 4.54 -20.49
N LEU A 77 -1.70 3.27 -20.76
CA LEU A 77 -1.90 2.68 -22.08
C LEU A 77 -3.40 2.59 -22.41
N SER A 78 -4.23 2.11 -21.49
CA SER A 78 -5.68 2.01 -21.71
C SER A 78 -6.30 3.38 -21.97
N GLN A 79 -5.91 4.41 -21.21
CA GLN A 79 -6.34 5.79 -21.47
C GLN A 79 -5.95 6.27 -22.87
N LYS A 80 -4.73 5.99 -23.33
CA LYS A 80 -4.28 6.33 -24.69
C LYS A 80 -5.12 5.60 -25.75
N MET A 81 -5.45 4.32 -25.53
CA MET A 81 -6.27 3.55 -26.47
C MET A 81 -7.68 4.15 -26.62
N VAL A 82 -8.30 4.55 -25.51
CA VAL A 82 -9.60 5.24 -25.53
C VAL A 82 -9.49 6.60 -26.25
N MET A 83 -8.40 7.34 -26.06
CA MET A 83 -8.14 8.58 -26.81
C MET A 83 -7.96 8.33 -28.31
N LEU A 84 -7.29 7.26 -28.74
CA LEU A 84 -7.15 6.92 -30.15
C LEU A 84 -8.52 6.65 -30.81
N ILE A 85 -9.43 6.00 -30.09
CA ILE A 85 -10.82 5.80 -30.54
C ILE A 85 -11.53 7.15 -30.67
N ALA A 86 -11.30 8.07 -29.73
CA ALA A 86 -11.82 9.43 -29.80
C ALA A 86 -11.28 10.20 -31.02
N ILE A 87 -9.99 10.02 -31.37
CA ILE A 87 -9.38 10.63 -32.55
C ILE A 87 -9.99 10.05 -33.83
N LYS A 88 -10.23 8.73 -33.88
CA LYS A 88 -10.74 8.04 -35.07
C LYS A 88 -12.23 8.28 -35.34
N TYR A 89 -13.06 8.20 -34.31
CA TYR A 89 -14.53 8.23 -34.45
C TYR A 89 -15.16 9.52 -33.89
N GLY A 90 -14.39 10.33 -33.16
CA GLY A 90 -14.88 11.53 -32.48
C GLY A 90 -15.26 11.27 -31.01
N LYS A 91 -15.15 12.32 -30.19
CA LYS A 91 -15.44 12.29 -28.74
C LYS A 91 -16.92 12.19 -28.39
N ASP A 92 -17.82 12.43 -29.34
CA ASP A 92 -19.28 12.31 -29.12
C ASP A 92 -19.86 11.03 -29.75
N SER A 93 -18.99 10.13 -30.21
CA SER A 93 -19.40 8.92 -30.93
C SER A 93 -19.82 7.79 -29.99
N PRO A 94 -20.73 6.89 -30.45
CA PRO A 94 -21.06 5.67 -29.71
C PRO A 94 -19.85 4.76 -29.46
N GLN A 95 -18.89 4.71 -30.39
CA GLN A 95 -17.69 3.90 -30.27
C GLN A 95 -16.79 4.40 -29.14
N TYR A 96 -16.68 5.72 -28.96
CA TYR A 96 -15.95 6.31 -27.86
C TYR A 96 -16.58 5.99 -26.51
N GLU A 97 -17.91 6.05 -26.41
CA GLU A 97 -18.63 5.64 -25.20
C GLU A 97 -18.47 4.15 -24.90
N THR A 98 -18.60 3.31 -25.93
CA THR A 98 -18.43 1.85 -25.81
C THR A 98 -17.02 1.47 -25.34
N ALA A 99 -16.01 2.26 -25.71
CA ALA A 99 -14.64 2.11 -25.25
C ALA A 99 -14.41 2.57 -23.79
N GLY A 100 -15.45 3.06 -23.11
CA GLY A 100 -15.37 3.60 -21.75
C GLY A 100 -15.07 5.10 -21.67
N GLY A 101 -15.09 5.81 -22.80
CA GLY A 101 -15.07 7.26 -22.83
C GLY A 101 -16.41 7.87 -22.37
N VAL A 102 -16.39 9.11 -21.90
CA VAL A 102 -17.63 9.87 -21.63
C VAL A 102 -17.80 10.90 -22.73
N ARG A 103 -18.91 10.81 -23.47
CA ARG A 103 -19.22 11.71 -24.57
C ARG A 103 -19.23 13.17 -24.13
N ASP A 104 -18.78 14.08 -25.00
CA ASP A 104 -18.71 15.50 -24.68
C ASP A 104 -20.11 16.09 -24.41
N SER A 105 -21.12 15.65 -25.16
CA SER A 105 -22.52 16.05 -24.93
C SER A 105 -23.03 15.63 -23.55
N ASP A 106 -22.73 14.41 -23.12
CA ASP A 106 -23.12 13.89 -21.80
C ASP A 106 -22.37 14.60 -20.66
N ARG A 107 -21.09 14.90 -20.86
CA ARG A 107 -20.29 15.70 -19.92
C ARG A 107 -20.90 17.09 -19.72
N VAL A 108 -21.24 17.78 -20.81
CA VAL A 108 -21.87 19.11 -20.77
C VAL A 108 -23.25 19.04 -20.12
N ARG A 109 -24.06 18.02 -20.44
CA ARG A 109 -25.37 17.79 -19.82
C ARG A 109 -25.24 17.67 -18.30
N LYS A 110 -24.31 16.83 -17.83
CA LYS A 110 -24.07 16.62 -16.38
C LYS A 110 -23.64 17.92 -15.68
N MET A 111 -22.76 18.71 -16.28
CA MET A 111 -22.33 20.01 -15.72
C MET A 111 -23.49 21.03 -15.66
N ARG A 112 -24.35 21.08 -16.70
CA ARG A 112 -25.52 21.96 -16.68
C ARG A 112 -26.49 21.56 -15.58
N SER A 113 -26.78 20.26 -15.44
CA SER A 113 -27.65 19.75 -14.39
C SER A 113 -27.11 20.04 -12.99
N SER A 114 -25.79 19.89 -12.75
CA SER A 114 -25.22 20.21 -11.43
C SER A 114 -25.29 21.71 -11.12
N ARG A 115 -25.01 22.58 -12.10
CA ARG A 115 -25.12 24.03 -11.92
C ARG A 115 -26.55 24.45 -11.60
N LEU A 116 -27.54 23.91 -12.31
CA LEU A 116 -28.95 24.21 -12.06
C LEU A 116 -29.38 23.77 -10.65
N LYS A 117 -28.92 22.60 -10.19
CA LYS A 117 -29.17 22.13 -8.81
C LYS A 117 -28.57 23.06 -7.77
N ASN A 118 -27.32 23.52 -7.99
CA ASN A 118 -26.67 24.43 -7.05
C ASN A 118 -27.35 25.80 -6.99
N VAL A 119 -27.79 26.34 -8.12
CA VAL A 119 -28.56 27.60 -8.17
C VAL A 119 -29.89 27.46 -7.44
N ALA A 120 -30.60 26.35 -7.65
CA ALA A 120 -31.84 26.07 -6.93
C ALA A 120 -31.62 25.95 -5.41
N GLN A 121 -30.53 25.30 -4.99
CA GLN A 121 -30.18 25.17 -3.59
C GLN A 121 -29.85 26.53 -2.94
N GLN A 122 -29.05 27.36 -3.62
CA GLN A 122 -28.74 28.71 -3.13
C GLN A 122 -29.99 29.60 -3.01
N ALA A 123 -30.92 29.52 -3.96
CA ALA A 123 -32.18 30.25 -3.88
C ALA A 123 -33.04 29.79 -2.68
N LEU A 124 -33.08 28.49 -2.41
CA LEU A 124 -33.76 27.93 -1.24
C LEU A 124 -33.10 28.38 0.07
N ASP A 125 -31.77 28.37 0.14
CA ASP A 125 -31.03 28.77 1.34
C ASP A 125 -31.18 30.28 1.63
N ASN A 126 -31.14 31.13 0.59
CA ASN A 126 -31.37 32.57 0.72
C ASN A 126 -32.81 32.91 1.16
N SER A 127 -33.80 32.15 0.68
CA SER A 127 -35.20 32.32 1.11
C SER A 127 -35.43 31.95 2.57
N LYS A 128 -34.67 30.98 3.09
CA LYS A 128 -34.74 30.57 4.51
C LYS A 128 -34.06 31.56 5.45
N SER A 129 -32.96 32.19 5.03
CA SER A 129 -32.29 33.22 5.83
C SER A 129 -33.08 34.53 5.90
N ALA A 130 -33.84 34.87 4.85
CA ALA A 130 -34.72 36.04 4.86
C ALA A 130 -35.89 35.90 5.84
N ASN A 131 -36.47 34.69 5.96
CA ASN A 131 -37.58 34.41 6.87
C ASN A 131 -37.20 34.23 8.35
N PHE A 132 -35.90 34.24 8.71
CA PHE A 132 -35.43 34.12 10.09
C PHE A 132 -34.96 35.46 10.67
N SER A 133 -35.10 36.55 9.90
CA SER A 133 -34.65 37.91 10.26
C SER A 133 -35.81 38.87 10.59
N GLU A 134 -37.05 38.38 10.64
CA GLU A 134 -38.26 39.05 11.16
C GLU A 134 -38.67 38.45 12.50
#